data_AF-A0A813GNE2-F1
#
_entry.id   AF-A0A813GNE2-F1
#
_cell.length_a   1.000
_cell.length_b   1.000
_cell.length_c   1.000
_cell.angle_alpha   90.00
_cell.angle_beta   90.00
_cell.angle_gamma   90.00
#
_symmetry.space_group_name_H-M   'P 1'
#
loop_
_entity.id
_entity.type
_entity.pdbx_description
1 polymer ?
#
loop_
_entity_poly.entity_id
_entity_poly.type
_entity_poly.pdbx_seq_one_letter_code
_entity_poly.pdbx_strand_id
1 'polypeptide(L)'
;ASPPVPLGRLPGRFQVYLWRASLDQPFGLTLGLNALGAVVVAKDAPHLGLRSGDEVLGLNGRSVSRISQCHHLLDRAKELQMLLYHRESRSSLRGSSSRASLSEDAACCGVYAWEPQAMPLRLHWPQSLTAAMAGLMPRLLSPLLLVASLAATVAQNPASSGICVMSKCGSELAGCLMDSVCRSWVSCTPLCGPANLECQIRCGDVYKPTDASSAKIDEFSECIISKNHCVPQQKLNCAIPANAKAYATRFDSASMKGTWYITRGWNPLFDCFDCQVHTFTFEPTAAKPLVGDLKYSVKSDLSCTSNCAYLPREVHQSFSQDSGNSGHLENHNNTLEEMHYSDDWYVLAARSDTYALIYYCGCNDAACGYSGAVLYMRSPHFKDLAAEDVEAIRKAAAAAHVEGFNLDGMCSPLIALSIFLNYILVVFVVI
;
A
#
# COMPACT_ATOMS: atom_id res chain seq x y z
N ALA A 1 -4.58 21.46 -23.40
CA ALA A 1 -4.80 20.43 -22.38
C ALA A 1 -4.39 19.09 -22.96
N SER A 2 -3.86 18.18 -22.14
CA SER A 2 -3.62 16.80 -22.54
C SER A 2 -4.96 16.06 -22.62
N PRO A 3 -5.05 14.94 -23.36
CA PRO A 3 -6.13 14.00 -23.13
C PRO A 3 -6.13 13.51 -21.66
N PRO A 4 -7.29 13.13 -21.10
CA PRO A 4 -7.37 12.41 -19.84
C PRO A 4 -6.55 11.11 -19.90
N VAL A 5 -5.63 10.93 -18.96
CA VAL A 5 -4.81 9.72 -18.83
C VAL A 5 -5.25 8.97 -17.57
N PRO A 6 -5.77 7.75 -17.67
CA PRO A 6 -6.10 6.93 -16.50
C PRO A 6 -4.90 6.81 -15.55
N LEU A 7 -5.16 6.87 -14.25
CA LEU A 7 -4.11 6.80 -13.22
C LEU A 7 -4.43 5.77 -12.15
N GLY A 8 -3.48 4.86 -11.95
CA GLY A 8 -3.63 3.76 -11.00
C GLY A 8 -4.65 2.73 -11.46
N ARG A 9 -5.00 1.81 -10.56
CA ARG A 9 -5.95 0.72 -10.86
C ARG A 9 -7.42 1.09 -10.56
N LEU A 10 -7.69 2.28 -10.00
CA LEU A 10 -9.03 2.75 -9.64
C LEU A 10 -9.82 3.23 -10.88
N PRO A 11 -10.93 2.57 -11.26
CA PRO A 11 -11.78 3.04 -12.35
C PRO A 11 -12.31 4.44 -12.07
N GLY A 12 -12.20 5.33 -13.06
CA GLY A 12 -12.61 6.73 -12.95
C GLY A 12 -11.53 7.68 -12.41
N ARG A 13 -10.36 7.20 -12.00
CA ARG A 13 -9.23 8.07 -11.64
C ARG A 13 -8.36 8.38 -12.85
N PHE A 14 -8.07 9.66 -13.08
CA PHE A 14 -7.31 10.10 -14.25
C PHE A 14 -6.58 11.42 -13.97
N GLN A 15 -5.60 11.74 -14.81
CA GLN A 15 -4.94 13.05 -14.83
C GLN A 15 -5.17 13.79 -16.13
N VAL A 16 -5.15 15.12 -16.04
CA VAL A 16 -5.10 16.03 -17.18
C VAL A 16 -4.02 17.08 -16.92
N TYR A 17 -3.23 17.40 -17.93
CA TYR A 17 -2.28 18.51 -17.91
C TYR A 17 -2.89 19.70 -18.67
N LEU A 18 -2.93 20.87 -18.05
CA LEU A 18 -3.41 22.12 -18.63
C LEU A 18 -2.25 23.08 -18.81
N TRP A 19 -2.30 23.87 -19.87
CA TRP A 19 -1.30 24.90 -20.16
C TRP A 19 -1.98 26.11 -20.82
N ARG A 20 -1.46 27.30 -20.53
CA ARG A 20 -1.89 28.59 -21.08
C ARG A 20 -0.67 29.45 -21.44
N ALA A 21 -0.82 30.32 -22.43
CA ALA A 21 0.31 31.12 -22.94
C ALA A 21 0.71 32.26 -21.98
N SER A 22 -0.27 32.88 -21.31
CA SER A 22 -0.07 33.95 -20.34
C SER A 22 -0.95 33.77 -19.09
N LEU A 23 -0.65 34.51 -18.02
CA LEU A 23 -1.46 34.49 -16.79
C LEU A 23 -2.81 35.22 -16.96
N ASP A 24 -2.94 36.06 -17.99
CA ASP A 24 -4.19 36.78 -18.30
C ASP A 24 -5.21 35.89 -19.03
N GLN A 25 -4.75 34.78 -19.62
CA GLN A 25 -5.62 33.80 -20.27
C GLN A 25 -6.18 32.83 -19.22
N PRO A 26 -7.50 32.68 -19.03
CA PRO A 26 -8.03 31.67 -18.12
C PRO A 26 -7.88 30.26 -18.70
N PHE A 27 -7.81 29.24 -17.84
CA PHE A 27 -7.76 27.83 -18.27
C PHE A 27 -9.09 27.31 -18.86
N GLY A 28 -10.17 28.10 -18.85
CA GLY A 28 -11.50 27.65 -19.30
C GLY A 28 -12.18 26.67 -18.33
N LEU A 29 -11.69 26.60 -17.09
CA LEU A 29 -12.14 25.69 -16.04
C LEU A 29 -12.94 26.44 -14.96
N THR A 30 -14.12 25.94 -14.62
CA THR A 30 -14.90 26.44 -13.48
C THR A 30 -14.89 25.39 -12.38
N LEU A 31 -14.40 25.75 -11.20
CA LEU A 31 -14.42 24.89 -10.03
C LEU A 31 -15.52 25.32 -9.05
N GLY A 32 -16.03 24.36 -8.30
CA GLY A 32 -17.09 24.53 -7.31
C GLY A 32 -16.89 23.59 -6.13
N LEU A 33 -17.79 23.66 -5.15
CA LEU A 33 -17.85 22.69 -4.06
C LEU A 33 -19.10 21.82 -4.26
N ASN A 34 -18.97 20.51 -4.05
CA ASN A 34 -20.12 19.63 -3.98
C ASN A 34 -20.76 19.64 -2.58
N ALA A 35 -21.84 18.88 -2.40
CA ALA A 35 -22.57 18.78 -1.14
C ALA A 35 -21.73 18.21 0.04
N LEU A 36 -20.62 17.53 -0.26
CA LEU A 36 -19.67 16.98 0.72
C LEU A 36 -18.48 17.93 0.98
N GLY A 37 -18.46 19.10 0.34
CA GLY A 37 -17.38 20.08 0.46
C GLY A 37 -16.12 19.73 -0.34
N ALA A 38 -16.17 18.73 -1.22
CA ALA A 38 -15.06 18.43 -2.13
C ALA A 38 -15.04 19.40 -3.30
N VAL A 39 -13.85 19.75 -3.79
CA VAL A 39 -13.69 20.60 -4.97
C VAL A 39 -14.02 19.78 -6.21
N VAL A 40 -14.95 20.28 -7.02
CA VAL A 40 -15.40 19.61 -8.24
C VAL A 40 -15.32 20.56 -9.42
N VAL A 41 -15.26 20.00 -10.62
CA VAL A 41 -15.58 20.71 -11.86
C VAL A 41 -17.05 21.12 -11.80
N ALA A 42 -17.32 22.42 -11.75
CA ALA A 42 -18.67 22.94 -11.54
C ALA A 42 -19.52 22.98 -12.82
N LYS A 43 -18.86 22.96 -13.99
CA LYS A 43 -19.49 22.99 -15.30
C LYS A 43 -18.70 22.13 -16.27
N ASP A 44 -19.38 21.46 -17.19
CA ASP A 44 -18.73 20.69 -18.25
C ASP A 44 -17.69 21.54 -18.99
N ALA A 45 -16.48 21.01 -19.11
CA ALA A 45 -15.40 21.60 -19.86
C ALA A 45 -14.91 20.58 -20.91
N PRO A 46 -15.72 20.30 -21.95
CA PRO A 46 -15.43 19.23 -22.92
C PRO A 46 -14.12 19.46 -23.68
N HIS A 47 -13.74 20.72 -23.89
CA HIS A 47 -12.46 21.10 -24.48
C HIS A 47 -11.22 20.73 -23.62
N LEU A 48 -11.43 20.40 -22.34
CA LEU A 48 -10.41 19.88 -21.42
C LEU A 48 -10.59 18.39 -21.13
N GLY A 49 -11.61 17.74 -21.71
CA GLY A 49 -11.98 16.37 -21.38
C GLY A 49 -12.57 16.21 -19.96
N LEU A 50 -13.13 17.27 -19.38
CA LEU A 50 -13.66 17.28 -18.02
C LEU A 50 -15.19 17.45 -18.01
N ARG A 51 -15.85 16.80 -17.04
CA ARG A 51 -17.31 16.83 -16.85
C ARG A 51 -17.66 17.45 -15.51
N SER A 52 -18.84 18.03 -15.43
CA SER A 52 -19.43 18.52 -14.19
C SER A 52 -19.51 17.39 -13.17
N GLY A 53 -19.06 17.65 -11.95
CA GLY A 53 -19.00 16.67 -10.87
C GLY A 53 -17.70 15.87 -10.78
N ASP A 54 -16.78 15.99 -11.75
CA ASP A 54 -15.44 15.41 -11.61
C ASP A 54 -14.75 16.02 -10.38
N GLU A 55 -14.37 15.17 -9.44
CA GLU A 55 -13.74 15.57 -8.20
C GLU A 55 -12.28 15.89 -8.44
N VAL A 56 -11.84 17.09 -8.06
CA VAL A 56 -10.44 17.51 -8.13
C VAL A 56 -9.73 16.98 -6.89
N LEU A 57 -9.03 15.87 -7.04
CA LEU A 57 -8.27 15.25 -5.96
C LEU A 57 -6.95 15.99 -5.68
N GLY A 58 -6.36 16.60 -6.71
CA GLY A 58 -5.11 17.34 -6.56
C GLY A 58 -4.74 18.24 -7.72
N LEU A 59 -3.92 19.25 -7.43
CA LEU A 59 -3.35 20.19 -8.39
C LEU A 59 -1.83 20.26 -8.19
N ASN A 60 -1.05 20.05 -9.26
CA ASN A 60 0.42 20.06 -9.24
C ASN A 60 1.02 19.19 -8.12
N GLY A 61 0.50 17.98 -7.97
CA GLY A 61 0.91 17.02 -6.94
C GLY A 61 0.48 17.38 -5.51
N ARG A 62 -0.30 18.44 -5.29
CA ARG A 62 -0.84 18.83 -3.98
C ARG A 62 -2.29 18.42 -3.86
N SER A 63 -2.68 17.87 -2.72
CA SER A 63 -4.11 17.64 -2.44
C SER A 63 -4.85 18.97 -2.38
N VAL A 64 -6.13 18.94 -2.73
CA VAL A 64 -6.98 20.13 -2.65
C VAL A 64 -8.17 19.84 -1.76
N SER A 65 -8.28 20.60 -0.67
CA SER A 65 -9.42 20.60 0.24
C SER A 65 -10.14 21.95 0.32
N ARG A 66 -9.62 23.00 -0.32
CA ARG A 66 -10.21 24.35 -0.32
C ARG A 66 -10.24 24.94 -1.72
N ILE A 67 -11.41 25.37 -2.15
CA ILE A 67 -11.60 25.99 -3.48
C ILE A 67 -10.79 27.28 -3.68
N SER A 68 -10.55 28.05 -2.60
CA SER A 68 -9.71 29.26 -2.68
C SER A 68 -8.25 28.95 -3.03
N GLN A 69 -7.74 27.80 -2.60
CA GLN A 69 -6.40 27.33 -2.97
C GLN A 69 -6.33 26.94 -4.44
N CYS A 70 -7.39 26.33 -4.98
CA CYS A 70 -7.50 26.08 -6.41
C CYS A 70 -7.48 27.36 -7.22
N HIS A 71 -8.29 28.35 -6.86
CA HIS A 71 -8.33 29.63 -7.58
C HIS A 71 -6.96 30.30 -7.55
N HIS A 72 -6.30 30.36 -6.40
CA HIS A 72 -4.96 30.92 -6.30
C HIS A 72 -3.92 30.18 -7.17
N LEU A 73 -4.01 28.86 -7.31
CA LEU A 73 -3.12 28.08 -8.20
C LEU A 73 -3.47 28.29 -9.68
N LEU A 74 -4.76 28.32 -10.03
CA LEU A 74 -5.24 28.61 -11.38
C LEU A 74 -4.80 30.00 -11.85
N ASP A 75 -4.80 30.98 -10.95
CA ASP A 75 -4.45 32.36 -11.27
C ASP A 75 -2.94 32.54 -11.50
N ARG A 76 -2.09 31.73 -10.84
CA ARG A 76 -0.63 31.93 -10.83
C ARG A 76 0.17 30.95 -11.66
N ALA A 77 -0.43 29.85 -12.10
CA ALA A 77 0.26 28.83 -12.87
C ALA A 77 0.04 29.01 -14.37
N LYS A 78 1.08 28.89 -15.20
CA LYS A 78 0.93 28.74 -16.66
C LYS A 78 0.69 27.28 -17.07
N GLU A 79 1.10 26.35 -16.20
CA GLU A 79 0.96 24.91 -16.37
C GLU A 79 0.35 24.31 -15.11
N LEU A 80 -0.59 23.41 -15.28
CA LEU A 80 -1.35 22.80 -14.19
C LEU A 80 -1.57 21.31 -14.46
N GLN A 81 -1.00 20.45 -13.65
CA GLN A 81 -1.38 19.05 -13.57
C GLN A 81 -2.58 18.93 -12.65
N MET A 82 -3.65 18.32 -13.13
CA MET A 82 -4.85 18.01 -12.35
C MET A 82 -4.96 16.51 -12.18
N LEU A 83 -5.12 16.06 -10.93
CA LEU A 83 -5.55 14.72 -10.60
C LEU A 83 -7.06 14.76 -10.33
N LEU A 84 -7.82 13.99 -11.07
CA LEU A 84 -9.28 13.97 -10.98
C LEU A 84 -9.81 12.57 -10.72
N TYR A 85 -11.01 12.54 -10.17
CA TYR A 85 -11.80 11.33 -10.00
C TYR A 85 -13.22 11.55 -10.51
N HIS A 86 -13.58 10.80 -11.54
CA HIS A 86 -14.95 10.69 -12.01
C HIS A 86 -15.67 9.66 -11.14
N ARG A 87 -16.56 10.13 -10.26
CA ARG A 87 -17.54 9.27 -9.60
C ARG A 87 -18.73 9.10 -10.54
N GLU A 88 -19.01 7.88 -10.94
CA GLU A 88 -20.33 7.57 -11.47
C GLU A 88 -21.36 7.89 -10.39
N SER A 89 -22.18 8.91 -10.62
CA SER A 89 -23.18 9.33 -9.65
C SER A 89 -24.23 8.21 -9.47
N ARG A 90 -24.18 7.51 -8.33
CA ARG A 90 -25.36 6.93 -7.68
C ARG A 90 -26.00 8.00 -6.79
N SER A 91 -26.69 8.94 -7.41
CA SER A 91 -27.60 9.89 -6.74
C SER A 91 -28.66 10.28 -7.76
N SER A 92 -29.96 9.99 -7.62
CA SER A 92 -30.86 9.98 -6.45
C SER A 92 -30.41 9.22 -5.20
N LEU A 93 -30.01 9.96 -4.16
CA LEU A 93 -30.51 9.86 -2.78
C LEU A 93 -29.60 10.73 -1.88
N ARG A 94 -30.24 11.64 -1.14
CA ARG A 94 -29.67 12.73 -0.34
C ARG A 94 -29.22 12.27 1.05
N GLY A 95 -28.28 12.99 1.67
CA GLY A 95 -28.21 13.05 3.14
C GLY A 95 -26.94 13.61 3.81
N SER A 96 -26.76 14.93 3.83
CA SER A 96 -26.41 15.79 5.00
C SER A 96 -25.35 15.40 6.06
N SER A 97 -24.26 16.20 6.09
CA SER A 97 -23.78 17.09 7.19
C SER A 97 -22.74 16.67 8.26
N SER A 98 -21.76 17.60 8.38
CA SER A 98 -21.10 18.16 9.58
C SER A 98 -19.68 17.71 10.00
N ARG A 99 -18.84 18.75 10.21
CA ARG A 99 -17.41 18.80 10.58
C ARG A 99 -17.25 18.78 12.11
N ALA A 100 -16.24 18.09 12.61
CA ALA A 100 -15.71 18.24 13.97
C ALA A 100 -14.17 18.38 13.96
N SER A 101 -13.66 19.18 14.89
CA SER A 101 -12.26 19.56 15.14
C SER A 101 -11.43 18.41 15.75
N LEU A 102 -10.16 18.30 15.33
CA LEU A 102 -9.20 17.27 15.79
C LEU A 102 -8.31 17.78 16.93
N SER A 103 -8.25 17.01 18.02
CA SER A 103 -7.14 17.03 18.99
C SER A 103 -6.13 15.92 18.67
N GLU A 104 -4.90 16.13 19.15
CA GLU A 104 -3.71 15.28 18.99
C GLU A 104 -3.91 13.86 19.56
N ASP A 105 -3.18 12.89 18.99
CA ASP A 105 -3.18 11.41 19.23
C ASP A 105 -3.85 10.50 18.17
N ALA A 106 -4.24 11.03 17.00
CA ALA A 106 -4.82 10.25 15.88
C ALA A 106 -3.90 10.02 14.66
N ALA A 107 -2.57 10.13 14.82
CA ALA A 107 -1.66 10.27 13.67
C ALA A 107 -1.49 9.02 12.77
N CYS A 108 -1.83 7.82 13.24
CA CYS A 108 -1.67 6.58 12.47
C CYS A 108 -2.74 6.42 11.37
N CYS A 109 -4.03 6.58 11.72
CA CYS A 109 -5.18 6.38 10.82
C CYS A 109 -6.21 7.51 10.88
N GLY A 110 -5.77 8.72 11.23
CA GLY A 110 -6.49 9.88 10.74
C GLY A 110 -6.70 9.65 9.24
N VAL A 111 -7.91 9.91 8.76
CA VAL A 111 -8.20 10.08 7.33
C VAL A 111 -7.47 11.36 6.87
N TYR A 112 -6.15 11.37 7.06
CA TYR A 112 -5.23 12.24 6.40
C TYR A 112 -5.33 11.81 4.95
N ALA A 113 -5.69 12.78 4.13
CA ALA A 113 -5.40 12.76 2.73
C ALA A 113 -4.07 12.05 2.51
N TRP A 114 -4.10 11.05 1.63
CA TRP A 114 -2.92 10.47 1.01
C TRP A 114 -2.19 11.62 0.29
N GLU A 115 -1.40 12.36 1.05
CA GLU A 115 -0.73 13.59 0.66
C GLU A 115 0.78 13.28 0.67
N PRO A 116 1.47 13.40 -0.47
CA PRO A 116 2.86 13.00 -0.58
C PRO A 116 3.73 13.92 0.29
N GLN A 117 4.43 13.31 1.25
CA GLN A 117 5.54 13.95 1.94
C GLN A 117 6.70 14.09 0.96
N ALA A 118 6.84 15.27 0.35
CA ALA A 118 8.12 15.70 -0.17
C ALA A 118 8.99 16.11 1.03
N MET A 119 9.96 15.27 1.43
CA MET A 119 11.05 15.73 2.28
C MET A 119 11.89 16.78 1.53
N PRO A 120 12.30 17.88 2.17
CA PRO A 120 13.16 18.86 1.54
C PRO A 120 14.62 18.39 1.62
N LEU A 121 15.14 17.82 0.53
CA LEU A 121 16.60 17.81 0.32
C LEU A 121 17.03 19.23 -0.07
N ARG A 122 17.38 20.04 0.94
CA ARG A 122 18.20 21.24 0.71
C ARG A 122 19.68 20.84 0.74
N LEU A 123 20.23 20.43 -0.41
CA LEU A 123 21.67 20.60 -0.63
C LEU A 123 21.92 22.03 -1.09
N HIS A 124 22.53 22.83 -0.22
CA HIS A 124 23.09 24.11 -0.60
C HIS A 124 24.45 23.85 -1.27
N TRP A 125 24.57 24.16 -2.57
CA TRP A 125 25.85 24.34 -3.23
C TRP A 125 26.33 25.78 -3.01
N PRO A 126 27.55 26.02 -2.50
CA PRO A 126 28.26 27.24 -2.81
C PRO A 126 28.91 27.09 -4.19
N GLN A 127 28.45 27.91 -5.14
CA GLN A 127 29.16 28.18 -6.38
C GLN A 127 30.45 28.95 -6.04
N SER A 128 31.63 28.41 -6.33
CA SER A 128 32.76 29.21 -6.79
C SER A 128 33.86 28.35 -7.42
N LEU A 129 34.34 28.86 -8.56
CA LEU A 129 35.61 28.61 -9.24
C LEU A 129 35.66 27.45 -10.26
N THR A 130 35.37 27.85 -11.49
CA THR A 130 35.88 27.27 -12.74
C THR A 130 37.38 27.53 -12.92
N ALA A 131 37.97 26.62 -13.71
CA ALA A 131 39.28 26.68 -14.41
C ALA A 131 40.54 26.33 -13.60
N ALA A 132 41.19 25.20 -13.92
CA ALA A 132 42.17 25.15 -15.01
C ALA A 132 42.79 23.73 -15.18
N MET A 133 43.17 23.46 -16.43
CA MET A 133 44.23 22.55 -16.90
C MET A 133 43.86 21.09 -17.24
N ALA A 134 43.67 20.90 -18.54
CA ALA A 134 43.95 19.67 -19.27
C ALA A 134 45.45 19.37 -19.27
N GLY A 135 45.83 18.10 -19.17
CA GLY A 135 47.16 17.62 -19.52
C GLY A 135 47.54 16.28 -18.89
N LEU A 136 47.69 15.25 -19.76
CA LEU A 136 48.47 14.02 -19.60
C LEU A 136 47.82 12.80 -18.90
N MET A 137 47.24 11.90 -19.71
CA MET A 137 47.31 10.44 -19.51
C MET A 137 48.72 9.93 -19.93
N PRO A 138 49.22 8.70 -19.60
CA PRO A 138 48.48 7.49 -19.23
C PRO A 138 49.14 6.52 -18.19
N ARG A 139 48.39 5.48 -17.82
CA ARG A 139 48.78 4.08 -17.48
C ARG A 139 48.43 3.55 -16.08
N LEU A 140 47.45 2.63 -16.12
CA LEU A 140 47.41 1.33 -15.44
C LEU A 140 47.10 1.32 -13.93
N LEU A 141 45.80 1.43 -13.62
CA LEU A 141 45.04 0.46 -12.81
C LEU A 141 43.54 0.83 -12.90
N SER A 142 42.91 0.34 -13.96
CA SER A 142 41.46 0.15 -14.10
C SER A 142 41.20 -1.33 -13.78
N PRO A 143 40.12 -1.78 -13.09
CA PRO A 143 39.00 -1.08 -12.45
C PRO A 143 38.84 -1.51 -10.96
N LEU A 144 39.04 -0.61 -9.99
CA LEU A 144 38.65 -0.93 -8.61
C LEU A 144 37.15 -0.66 -8.39
N LEU A 145 36.42 -1.78 -8.23
CA LEU A 145 35.22 -1.93 -7.38
C LEU A 145 33.92 -1.30 -7.89
N LEU A 146 33.53 -1.63 -9.12
CA LEU A 146 32.14 -1.48 -9.57
C LEU A 146 31.39 -2.81 -9.45
N VAL A 147 30.31 -2.76 -8.65
CA VAL A 147 29.17 -3.71 -8.56
C VAL A 147 29.45 -5.04 -7.82
N ALA A 148 29.70 -4.95 -6.51
CA ALA A 148 29.53 -6.07 -5.60
C ALA A 148 28.06 -6.16 -5.12
N SER A 149 27.32 -7.04 -5.79
CA SER A 149 26.27 -7.93 -5.25
C SER A 149 24.95 -7.33 -4.74
N LEU A 150 23.92 -7.39 -5.61
CA LEU A 150 22.51 -7.58 -5.24
C LEU A 150 22.42 -8.76 -4.25
N ALA A 151 22.02 -8.55 -3.00
CA ALA A 151 22.00 -9.62 -1.98
C ALA A 151 20.60 -9.82 -1.42
N ALA A 152 19.84 -10.71 -2.06
CA ALA A 152 18.66 -11.32 -1.46
C ALA A 152 18.52 -12.81 -1.81
N THR A 153 18.93 -13.19 -3.01
CA THR A 153 18.83 -14.60 -3.48
C THR A 153 20.01 -15.04 -4.33
N VAL A 154 20.99 -14.16 -4.42
CA VAL A 154 22.37 -14.38 -4.90
C VAL A 154 23.13 -15.32 -3.91
N ALA A 155 22.44 -15.90 -2.92
CA ALA A 155 22.98 -16.72 -1.85
C ALA A 155 23.39 -18.15 -2.25
N GLN A 156 22.75 -18.74 -3.27
CA GLN A 156 23.09 -20.10 -3.69
C GLN A 156 24.21 -20.14 -4.74
N ASN A 157 24.37 -19.05 -5.51
CA ASN A 157 25.56 -18.79 -6.32
C ASN A 157 25.66 -17.30 -6.68
N PRO A 158 26.44 -16.51 -5.95
CA PRO A 158 26.42 -15.06 -6.12
C PRO A 158 26.91 -14.59 -7.49
N ALA A 159 27.85 -15.36 -8.06
CA ALA A 159 28.34 -15.13 -9.40
C ALA A 159 27.27 -15.40 -10.47
N SER A 160 26.46 -16.47 -10.36
CA SER A 160 25.50 -16.84 -11.41
C SER A 160 24.31 -15.90 -11.46
N SER A 161 23.80 -15.47 -10.31
CA SER A 161 22.69 -14.50 -10.27
C SER A 161 23.14 -13.13 -10.76
N GLY A 162 24.34 -12.65 -10.36
CA GLY A 162 24.90 -11.40 -10.88
C GLY A 162 25.11 -11.44 -12.40
N ILE A 163 25.68 -12.53 -12.91
CA ILE A 163 25.86 -12.75 -14.36
C ILE A 163 24.51 -12.82 -15.09
N CYS A 164 23.51 -13.50 -14.52
CA CYS A 164 22.17 -13.55 -15.08
C CYS A 164 21.55 -12.14 -15.17
N VAL A 165 21.57 -11.37 -14.09
CA VAL A 165 21.03 -10.01 -14.09
C VAL A 165 21.73 -9.13 -15.15
N MET A 166 23.06 -9.20 -15.24
CA MET A 166 23.81 -8.41 -16.24
C MET A 166 23.47 -8.84 -17.67
N SER A 167 23.34 -10.14 -17.91
CA SER A 167 23.16 -10.70 -19.27
C SER A 167 21.72 -10.69 -19.76
N LYS A 168 20.73 -10.79 -18.86
CA LYS A 168 19.31 -10.93 -19.19
C LYS A 168 18.46 -9.72 -18.84
N CYS A 169 18.89 -8.94 -17.85
CA CYS A 169 18.14 -7.81 -17.29
C CYS A 169 18.98 -6.53 -17.21
N GLY A 170 20.03 -6.43 -18.02
CA GLY A 170 20.98 -5.30 -17.98
C GLY A 170 20.32 -3.96 -18.33
N SER A 171 19.36 -3.96 -19.26
CA SER A 171 18.58 -2.78 -19.63
C SER A 171 17.71 -2.27 -18.48
N GLU A 172 17.01 -3.19 -17.82
CA GLU A 172 16.11 -2.91 -16.70
C GLU A 172 16.91 -2.45 -15.48
N LEU A 173 18.07 -3.08 -15.22
CA LEU A 173 19.00 -2.61 -14.21
C LEU A 173 19.50 -1.19 -14.52
N ALA A 174 19.92 -0.92 -15.75
CA ALA A 174 20.38 0.41 -16.14
C ALA A 174 19.26 1.45 -15.95
N GLY A 175 18.03 1.11 -16.36
CA GLY A 175 16.84 1.94 -16.11
C GLY A 175 16.61 2.20 -14.62
N CYS A 176 16.73 1.17 -13.80
CA CYS A 176 16.61 1.27 -12.34
C CYS A 176 17.70 2.15 -11.72
N LEU A 177 18.95 2.03 -12.14
CA LEU A 177 20.06 2.84 -11.63
C LEU A 177 19.93 4.33 -12.01
N MET A 178 19.27 4.63 -13.12
CA MET A 178 18.99 6.01 -13.52
C MET A 178 17.80 6.61 -12.75
N ASP A 179 16.84 5.80 -12.34
CA ASP A 179 15.74 6.22 -11.48
C ASP A 179 16.19 6.37 -10.01
N SER A 180 15.82 7.48 -9.37
CA SER A 180 16.30 7.78 -8.02
C SER A 180 15.72 6.88 -6.92
N VAL A 181 14.48 6.44 -7.08
CA VAL A 181 13.78 5.62 -6.11
C VAL A 181 14.22 4.17 -6.27
N CYS A 182 14.24 3.68 -7.51
CA CYS A 182 14.72 2.34 -7.84
C CYS A 182 16.20 2.17 -7.46
N ARG A 183 17.06 3.16 -7.73
CA ARG A 183 18.45 3.14 -7.28
C ARG A 183 18.57 3.03 -5.76
N SER A 184 17.71 3.72 -5.01
CA SER A 184 17.71 3.65 -3.54
C SER A 184 17.29 2.25 -3.05
N TRP A 185 16.28 1.66 -3.69
CA TRP A 185 15.84 0.30 -3.43
C TRP A 185 16.94 -0.74 -3.70
N VAL A 186 17.56 -0.73 -4.90
CA VAL A 186 18.64 -1.68 -5.24
C VAL A 186 19.93 -1.44 -4.44
N SER A 187 20.09 -0.27 -3.82
CA SER A 187 21.22 0.01 -2.91
C SER A 187 20.96 -0.46 -1.48
N CYS A 188 19.69 -0.54 -1.07
CA CYS A 188 19.30 -1.01 0.27
C CYS A 188 19.49 -2.53 0.41
N THR A 189 18.96 -3.30 -0.54
CA THR A 189 18.92 -4.77 -0.47
C THR A 189 20.30 -5.42 -0.26
N PRO A 190 21.39 -5.00 -0.96
CA PRO A 190 22.74 -5.50 -0.72
C PRO A 190 23.23 -5.42 0.73
N LEU A 191 22.83 -4.37 1.47
CA LEU A 191 23.30 -4.11 2.83
C LEU A 191 22.73 -5.09 3.85
N CYS A 192 21.63 -5.77 3.52
CA CYS A 192 20.98 -6.75 4.38
C CYS A 192 21.77 -8.07 4.50
N GLY A 193 22.58 -8.38 3.49
CA GLY A 193 23.14 -9.72 3.31
C GLY A 193 22.08 -10.74 2.86
N PRO A 194 22.51 -11.84 2.22
CA PRO A 194 21.61 -12.77 1.53
C PRO A 194 20.66 -13.56 2.43
N ALA A 195 21.01 -13.77 3.70
CA ALA A 195 20.23 -14.58 4.63
C ALA A 195 19.21 -13.77 5.46
N ASN A 196 19.24 -12.43 5.39
CA ASN A 196 18.38 -11.57 6.19
C ASN A 196 17.14 -11.15 5.40
N LEU A 197 16.19 -12.09 5.27
CA LEU A 197 14.94 -11.88 4.55
C LEU A 197 14.11 -10.71 5.12
N GLU A 198 14.12 -10.55 6.45
CA GLU A 198 13.44 -9.45 7.14
C GLU A 198 13.93 -8.08 6.64
N CYS A 199 15.24 -7.87 6.61
CA CYS A 199 15.82 -6.63 6.10
C CYS A 199 15.51 -6.40 4.62
N GLN A 200 15.47 -7.46 3.81
CA GLN A 200 15.20 -7.34 2.37
C GLN A 200 13.74 -6.95 2.09
N ILE A 201 12.79 -7.60 2.76
CA ILE A 201 11.36 -7.22 2.70
C ILE A 201 11.21 -5.77 3.14
N ARG A 202 11.92 -5.38 4.19
CA ARG A 202 11.92 -4.01 4.70
C ARG A 202 12.42 -2.98 3.68
N CYS A 203 13.43 -3.29 2.88
CA CYS A 203 13.85 -2.42 1.78
C CYS A 203 12.71 -2.20 0.77
N GLY A 204 11.96 -3.26 0.45
CA GLY A 204 10.75 -3.16 -0.38
C GLY A 204 9.69 -2.25 0.26
N ASP A 205 9.40 -2.47 1.53
CA ASP A 205 8.38 -1.71 2.26
C ASP A 205 8.67 -0.21 2.34
N VAL A 206 9.94 0.19 2.43
CA VAL A 206 10.34 1.60 2.57
C VAL A 206 10.48 2.28 1.22
N TYR A 207 11.12 1.62 0.24
CA TYR A 207 11.53 2.29 -0.99
C TYR A 207 10.58 2.09 -2.16
N LYS A 208 9.71 1.07 -2.16
CA LYS A 208 8.73 0.92 -3.24
C LYS A 208 7.60 1.94 -3.06
N PRO A 209 7.44 2.92 -3.97
CA PRO A 209 6.34 3.86 -3.93
C PRO A 209 5.05 3.17 -4.43
N THR A 210 3.88 3.75 -4.14
CA THR A 210 2.57 3.22 -4.55
C THR A 210 2.02 3.91 -5.80
N ASP A 211 2.81 4.75 -6.46
CA ASP A 211 2.44 5.47 -7.67
C ASP A 211 3.30 5.03 -8.86
N ALA A 212 3.11 5.67 -10.01
CA ALA A 212 3.81 5.31 -11.25
C ALA A 212 5.35 5.43 -11.16
N SER A 213 5.91 6.06 -10.13
CA SER A 213 7.36 6.06 -9.89
C SER A 213 7.90 4.68 -9.48
N SER A 214 7.03 3.71 -9.14
CA SER A 214 7.43 2.32 -8.91
C SER A 214 7.75 1.57 -10.19
N ALA A 215 7.40 2.11 -11.36
CA ALA A 215 7.48 1.39 -12.64
C ALA A 215 8.88 0.82 -12.90
N LYS A 216 9.96 1.52 -12.55
CA LYS A 216 11.33 1.00 -12.74
C LYS A 216 11.71 -0.10 -11.76
N ILE A 217 11.16 -0.06 -10.54
CA ILE A 217 11.29 -1.17 -9.58
C ILE A 217 10.52 -2.38 -10.10
N ASP A 218 9.30 -2.19 -10.59
CA ASP A 218 8.43 -3.26 -11.08
C ASP A 218 9.01 -3.91 -12.34
N GLU A 219 9.40 -3.13 -13.35
CA GLU A 219 10.08 -3.61 -14.57
C GLU A 219 11.33 -4.43 -14.24
N PHE A 220 12.16 -3.93 -13.32
CA PHE A 220 13.38 -4.61 -12.93
C PHE A 220 13.10 -5.89 -12.13
N SER A 221 12.16 -5.84 -11.18
CA SER A 221 11.76 -7.00 -10.38
C SER A 221 11.14 -8.10 -11.24
N GLU A 222 10.24 -7.74 -12.15
CA GLU A 222 9.62 -8.66 -13.11
C GLU A 222 10.69 -9.36 -13.98
N CYS A 223 11.71 -8.63 -14.42
CA CYS A 223 12.80 -9.21 -15.20
C CYS A 223 13.60 -10.25 -14.41
N ILE A 224 14.05 -9.90 -13.20
CA ILE A 224 14.99 -10.73 -12.44
C ILE A 224 14.32 -11.86 -11.66
N ILE A 225 13.06 -11.69 -11.23
CA ILE A 225 12.32 -12.65 -10.41
C ILE A 225 11.48 -13.56 -11.31
N SER A 226 10.63 -12.96 -12.16
CA SER A 226 9.57 -13.69 -12.86
C SER A 226 9.97 -14.15 -14.26
N LYS A 227 10.63 -13.31 -15.06
CA LYS A 227 10.94 -13.63 -16.47
C LYS A 227 12.19 -14.48 -16.65
N ASN A 228 13.27 -14.14 -15.96
CA ASN A 228 14.57 -14.78 -16.15
C ASN A 228 15.02 -15.60 -14.93
N HIS A 229 14.28 -15.55 -13.82
CA HIS A 229 14.58 -16.28 -12.59
C HIS A 229 16.06 -16.17 -12.19
N CYS A 230 16.65 -14.99 -12.37
CA CYS A 230 18.03 -14.71 -11.94
C CYS A 230 18.17 -14.81 -10.42
N VAL A 231 17.04 -14.65 -9.73
CA VAL A 231 16.81 -14.82 -8.31
C VAL A 231 16.10 -16.16 -8.10
N PRO A 232 16.72 -17.18 -7.46
CA PRO A 232 16.02 -18.41 -7.13
C PRO A 232 14.89 -18.14 -6.13
N GLN A 233 13.74 -18.78 -6.37
CA GLN A 233 12.60 -18.72 -5.46
C GLN A 233 12.95 -19.38 -4.12
N GLN A 234 12.77 -18.66 -3.02
CA GLN A 234 12.96 -19.20 -1.68
C GLN A 234 11.87 -20.23 -1.37
N LYS A 235 12.27 -21.42 -0.93
CA LYS A 235 11.34 -22.47 -0.48
C LYS A 235 11.21 -22.41 1.03
N LEU A 236 10.02 -22.05 1.48
CA LEU A 236 9.60 -22.02 2.87
C LEU A 236 8.62 -23.16 3.12
N ASN A 237 8.33 -23.44 4.39
CA ASN A 237 7.36 -24.45 4.76
C ASN A 237 6.11 -23.79 5.36
N CYS A 238 4.98 -23.88 4.65
CA CYS A 238 3.69 -23.57 5.25
C CYS A 238 3.08 -24.83 5.85
N ALA A 239 3.02 -24.90 7.18
CA ALA A 239 2.27 -25.95 7.85
C ALA A 239 0.76 -25.65 7.74
N ILE A 240 0.01 -26.49 7.02
CA ILE A 240 -1.44 -26.36 6.97
C ILE A 240 -2.02 -26.64 8.37
N PRO A 241 -2.86 -25.74 8.93
CA PRO A 241 -3.43 -25.94 10.26
C PRO A 241 -4.20 -27.25 10.38
N ALA A 242 -4.04 -27.96 11.50
CA ALA A 242 -4.77 -29.20 11.76
C ALA A 242 -6.30 -29.00 11.78
N ASN A 243 -6.75 -27.79 12.13
CA ASN A 243 -8.15 -27.38 12.13
C ASN A 243 -8.56 -26.56 10.89
N ALA A 244 -7.83 -26.64 9.77
CA ALA A 244 -8.14 -25.94 8.51
C ALA A 244 -9.56 -26.24 7.95
N LYS A 245 -10.20 -27.32 8.41
CA LYS A 245 -11.58 -27.69 8.05
C LYS A 245 -12.63 -27.31 9.11
N ALA A 246 -12.26 -26.56 10.15
CA ALA A 246 -13.18 -26.18 11.24
C ALA A 246 -14.40 -25.38 10.77
N TYR A 247 -14.30 -24.75 9.60
CA TYR A 247 -15.34 -23.94 8.98
C TYR A 247 -15.80 -24.47 7.61
N ALA A 248 -15.44 -25.71 7.26
CA ALA A 248 -15.64 -26.28 5.93
C ALA A 248 -17.08 -26.30 5.42
N THR A 249 -18.09 -26.29 6.28
CA THR A 249 -19.50 -26.36 5.88
C THR A 249 -20.35 -25.18 6.33
N ARG A 250 -19.74 -24.09 6.83
CA ARG A 250 -20.51 -23.02 7.49
C ARG A 250 -19.96 -21.61 7.31
N PHE A 251 -18.88 -21.44 6.55
CA PHE A 251 -18.37 -20.10 6.29
C PHE A 251 -18.97 -19.54 5.00
N ASP A 252 -19.56 -18.35 5.10
CA ASP A 252 -20.04 -17.60 3.95
C ASP A 252 -19.05 -16.45 3.68
N SER A 253 -18.37 -16.49 2.54
CA SER A 253 -17.43 -15.44 2.15
C SER A 253 -18.09 -14.08 1.99
N ALA A 254 -19.40 -14.02 1.70
CA ALA A 254 -20.15 -12.76 1.65
C ALA A 254 -20.22 -12.05 3.02
N SER A 255 -20.09 -12.78 4.13
CA SER A 255 -20.04 -12.20 5.48
C SER A 255 -18.83 -11.30 5.71
N MET A 256 -17.77 -11.45 4.89
CA MET A 256 -16.59 -10.58 4.95
C MET A 256 -16.83 -9.21 4.33
N LYS A 257 -17.95 -8.96 3.63
CA LYS A 257 -18.24 -7.66 3.02
C LYS A 257 -18.15 -6.50 4.03
N GLY A 258 -17.60 -5.37 3.60
CA GLY A 258 -17.46 -4.14 4.38
C GLY A 258 -16.06 -3.99 4.98
N THR A 259 -15.94 -3.06 5.92
CA THR A 259 -14.66 -2.71 6.54
C THR A 259 -14.33 -3.64 7.71
N TRP A 260 -13.06 -4.02 7.79
CA TRP A 260 -12.46 -4.80 8.85
C TRP A 260 -11.09 -4.23 9.24
N TYR A 261 -10.69 -4.48 10.48
CA TYR A 261 -9.42 -4.06 11.04
C TYR A 261 -8.62 -5.30 11.43
N ILE A 262 -7.33 -5.33 11.09
CA ILE A 262 -6.41 -6.35 11.63
C ILE A 262 -5.95 -5.87 13.00
N THR A 263 -6.48 -6.50 14.04
CA THR A 263 -6.20 -6.13 15.44
C THR A 263 -5.12 -6.98 16.08
N ARG A 264 -4.81 -8.14 15.48
CA ARG A 264 -3.69 -9.01 15.81
C ARG A 264 -3.07 -9.58 14.56
N GLY A 265 -1.74 -9.65 14.51
CA GLY A 265 -0.96 -10.27 13.43
C GLY A 265 0.09 -11.24 13.95
N TRP A 266 0.33 -12.35 13.26
CA TRP A 266 1.28 -13.37 13.71
C TRP A 266 2.65 -13.23 13.05
N ASN A 267 2.70 -13.04 11.73
CA ASN A 267 3.96 -12.89 11.03
C ASN A 267 4.47 -11.44 11.16
N PRO A 268 5.61 -11.18 11.84
CA PRO A 268 6.11 -9.82 12.02
C PRO A 268 6.48 -9.10 10.73
N LEU A 269 6.74 -9.85 9.64
CA LEU A 269 7.15 -9.31 8.35
C LEU A 269 5.97 -8.82 7.51
N PHE A 270 4.78 -9.38 7.72
CA PHE A 270 3.63 -9.17 6.84
C PHE A 270 2.36 -8.72 7.58
N ASP A 271 2.21 -9.09 8.86
CA ASP A 271 0.96 -8.95 9.61
C ASP A 271 1.01 -7.86 10.69
N CYS A 272 2.19 -7.27 10.94
CA CYS A 272 2.42 -6.37 12.08
C CYS A 272 2.59 -4.89 11.70
N PHE A 273 2.10 -4.50 10.52
CA PHE A 273 2.05 -3.10 10.11
C PHE A 273 1.02 -2.33 10.92
N ASP A 274 1.25 -1.03 11.13
CA ASP A 274 0.25 -0.18 11.76
C ASP A 274 -0.87 0.15 10.75
N CYS A 275 -2.03 0.57 11.25
CA CYS A 275 -3.11 1.14 10.43
C CYS A 275 -3.71 0.18 9.40
N GLN A 276 -3.84 -1.09 9.75
CA GLN A 276 -4.37 -2.12 8.85
C GLN A 276 -5.91 -2.08 8.79
N VAL A 277 -6.44 -1.48 7.72
CA VAL A 277 -7.88 -1.33 7.45
C VAL A 277 -8.19 -1.91 6.09
N HIS A 278 -8.93 -3.01 6.06
CA HIS A 278 -9.24 -3.74 4.84
C HIS A 278 -10.73 -3.60 4.55
N THR A 279 -11.09 -3.22 3.32
CA THR A 279 -12.49 -3.15 2.89
C THR A 279 -12.74 -4.21 1.83
N PHE A 280 -13.68 -5.10 2.10
CA PHE A 280 -14.05 -6.14 1.16
C PHE A 280 -15.36 -5.81 0.45
N THR A 281 -15.40 -6.04 -0.86
CA THR A 281 -16.60 -6.11 -1.67
C THR A 281 -16.91 -7.55 -2.03
N PHE A 282 -18.16 -7.82 -2.38
CA PHE A 282 -18.61 -9.16 -2.76
C PHE A 282 -19.42 -9.09 -4.05
N GLU A 283 -18.95 -9.79 -5.08
CA GLU A 283 -19.50 -9.85 -6.42
C GLU A 283 -19.84 -11.32 -6.78
N PRO A 284 -21.08 -11.78 -6.51
CA PRO A 284 -21.43 -13.20 -6.56
C PRO A 284 -21.28 -13.86 -7.93
N THR A 285 -21.24 -13.07 -9.01
CA THR A 285 -21.10 -13.55 -10.39
C THR A 285 -19.65 -13.59 -10.86
N ALA A 286 -18.71 -13.05 -10.11
CA ALA A 286 -17.29 -13.07 -10.47
C ALA A 286 -16.66 -14.42 -10.12
N ALA A 287 -15.60 -14.79 -10.86
CA ALA A 287 -14.84 -16.02 -10.59
C ALA A 287 -14.18 -15.99 -9.19
N LYS A 288 -13.75 -14.81 -8.76
CA LYS A 288 -13.24 -14.52 -7.42
C LYS A 288 -14.16 -13.49 -6.74
N PRO A 289 -15.26 -13.92 -6.12
CA PRO A 289 -16.34 -13.04 -5.70
C PRO A 289 -15.96 -12.11 -4.54
N LEU A 290 -15.04 -12.50 -3.65
CA LEU A 290 -14.61 -11.65 -2.54
C LEU A 290 -13.40 -10.83 -2.98
N VAL A 291 -13.51 -9.50 -3.04
CA VAL A 291 -12.43 -8.60 -3.44
C VAL A 291 -12.06 -7.70 -2.28
N GLY A 292 -10.79 -7.70 -1.87
CA GLY A 292 -10.25 -6.85 -0.83
C GLY A 292 -9.48 -5.65 -1.39
N ASP A 293 -9.73 -4.49 -0.79
CA ASP A 293 -8.86 -3.31 -0.81
C ASP A 293 -8.18 -3.24 0.57
N LEU A 294 -6.89 -3.62 0.60
CA LEU A 294 -6.12 -3.86 1.82
C LEU A 294 -5.19 -2.68 2.04
N LYS A 295 -5.49 -1.84 3.03
CA LYS A 295 -4.70 -0.66 3.34
C LYS A 295 -3.95 -0.84 4.65
N TYR A 296 -2.68 -0.46 4.64
CA TYR A 296 -1.82 -0.49 5.81
C TYR A 296 -0.77 0.62 5.73
N SER A 297 -0.07 0.86 6.84
CA SER A 297 0.96 1.89 6.91
C SER A 297 2.27 1.33 7.44
N VAL A 298 3.33 1.65 6.70
CA VAL A 298 4.69 1.28 7.03
C VAL A 298 5.37 2.49 7.65
N LYS A 299 5.95 2.37 8.85
CA LYS A 299 6.81 3.45 9.37
C LYS A 299 7.96 3.68 8.41
N SER A 300 8.26 4.92 8.06
CA SER A 300 9.45 5.26 7.26
C SER A 300 10.75 4.95 8.00
N ASP A 301 10.77 5.19 9.31
CA ASP A 301 11.84 4.82 10.25
C ASP A 301 11.28 3.86 11.33
N LEU A 302 11.80 2.63 11.39
CA LEU A 302 11.36 1.63 12.38
C LEU A 302 11.82 1.95 13.80
N SER A 303 12.94 2.68 13.94
CA SER A 303 13.47 3.06 15.25
C SER A 303 12.64 4.18 15.88
N CYS A 304 11.74 4.78 15.09
CA CYS A 304 10.86 5.81 15.58
C CYS A 304 9.85 5.27 16.61
N THR A 305 9.86 5.90 17.79
CA THR A 305 8.96 5.61 18.91
C THR A 305 7.89 6.67 19.13
N SER A 306 8.01 7.85 18.52
CA SER A 306 7.05 8.96 18.68
C SER A 306 7.03 9.85 17.43
N ASN A 307 5.85 10.33 17.02
CA ASN A 307 5.66 11.22 15.86
C ASN A 307 6.23 10.66 14.55
N CYS A 308 6.05 9.36 14.32
CA CYS A 308 6.61 8.67 13.17
C CYS A 308 5.98 9.12 11.86
N ALA A 309 6.80 9.24 10.82
CA ALA A 309 6.32 9.38 9.46
C ALA A 309 5.95 8.01 8.90
N TYR A 310 4.78 7.92 8.27
CA TYR A 310 4.24 6.69 7.71
C TYR A 310 4.17 6.77 6.19
N LEU A 311 4.49 5.65 5.55
CA LEU A 311 4.35 5.39 4.14
C LEU A 311 3.10 4.54 3.95
N PRO A 312 2.06 5.06 3.30
CA PRO A 312 0.83 4.33 3.20
C PRO A 312 0.95 3.30 2.05
N ARG A 313 0.29 2.16 2.22
CA ARG A 313 0.37 1.00 1.34
C ARG A 313 -1.03 0.48 1.04
N GLU A 314 -1.18 -0.04 -0.17
CA GLU A 314 -2.42 -0.60 -0.68
C GLU A 314 -2.10 -1.85 -1.48
N VAL A 315 -2.86 -2.92 -1.23
CA VAL A 315 -2.81 -4.17 -1.98
C VAL A 315 -4.24 -4.54 -2.35
N HIS A 316 -4.43 -5.07 -3.55
CA HIS A 316 -5.71 -5.61 -3.97
C HIS A 316 -5.59 -7.13 -4.05
N GLN A 317 -6.53 -7.82 -3.41
CA GLN A 317 -6.63 -9.27 -3.46
C GLN A 317 -8.04 -9.68 -3.84
N SER A 318 -8.18 -10.84 -4.47
CA SER A 318 -9.48 -11.41 -4.78
C SER A 318 -9.47 -12.90 -4.51
N PHE A 319 -10.55 -13.43 -3.98
CA PHE A 319 -10.63 -14.80 -3.51
C PHE A 319 -11.84 -15.52 -4.10
N SER A 320 -11.61 -16.73 -4.59
CA SER A 320 -12.63 -17.78 -4.69
C SER A 320 -12.79 -18.49 -3.36
N GLN A 321 -13.86 -19.25 -3.22
CA GLN A 321 -14.12 -20.10 -2.06
C GLN A 321 -14.05 -21.56 -2.51
N ASP A 322 -13.31 -22.39 -1.80
CA ASP A 322 -13.14 -23.80 -2.10
C ASP A 322 -14.48 -24.54 -1.92
N SER A 323 -14.92 -25.22 -2.98
CA SER A 323 -16.17 -25.98 -3.01
C SER A 323 -16.22 -27.15 -2.01
N GLY A 324 -15.08 -27.74 -1.65
CA GLY A 324 -14.96 -28.83 -0.68
C GLY A 324 -14.68 -28.38 0.75
N ASN A 325 -14.33 -27.10 0.94
CA ASN A 325 -14.06 -26.49 2.23
C ASN A 325 -14.43 -25.00 2.19
N SER A 326 -15.66 -24.65 2.56
CA SER A 326 -16.09 -23.23 2.57
C SER A 326 -15.25 -22.34 3.50
N GLY A 327 -14.51 -22.90 4.46
CA GLY A 327 -13.56 -22.16 5.28
C GLY A 327 -12.21 -21.91 4.61
N HIS A 328 -12.00 -22.36 3.38
CA HIS A 328 -10.79 -22.17 2.59
C HIS A 328 -11.08 -21.20 1.44
N LEU A 329 -10.38 -20.07 1.41
CA LEU A 329 -10.49 -19.05 0.38
C LEU A 329 -9.20 -19.04 -0.44
N GLU A 330 -9.33 -19.04 -1.76
CA GLU A 330 -8.23 -19.25 -2.69
C GLU A 330 -8.02 -18.00 -3.54
N ASN A 331 -6.83 -17.41 -3.48
CA ASN A 331 -6.42 -16.35 -4.37
C ASN A 331 -5.32 -16.88 -5.30
N HIS A 332 -5.68 -17.57 -6.38
CA HIS A 332 -4.72 -18.19 -7.32
C HIS A 332 -4.80 -17.57 -8.72
N ASN A 333 -3.90 -17.96 -9.63
CA ASN A 333 -3.90 -17.53 -11.04
C ASN A 333 -3.79 -16.01 -11.22
N ASN A 334 -3.02 -15.34 -10.35
CA ASN A 334 -2.73 -13.92 -10.48
C ASN A 334 -1.72 -13.65 -11.60
N THR A 335 -1.71 -12.44 -12.14
CA THR A 335 -0.95 -12.14 -13.37
C THR A 335 0.54 -11.97 -13.09
N LEU A 336 1.32 -11.87 -14.17
CA LEU A 336 2.76 -11.58 -14.09
C LEU A 336 3.03 -10.22 -13.43
N GLU A 337 2.21 -9.21 -13.70
CA GLU A 337 2.30 -7.89 -13.04
C GLU A 337 2.02 -7.96 -11.54
N GLU A 338 1.41 -9.06 -11.09
CA GLU A 338 1.18 -9.40 -9.69
C GLU A 338 2.21 -10.43 -9.17
N MET A 339 3.24 -10.73 -9.96
CA MET A 339 4.32 -11.69 -9.68
C MET A 339 3.83 -13.13 -9.46
N HIS A 340 2.73 -13.50 -10.13
CA HIS A 340 2.08 -14.80 -10.01
C HIS A 340 1.85 -15.22 -8.55
N TYR A 341 1.59 -14.26 -7.66
CA TYR A 341 1.36 -14.59 -6.27
C TYR A 341 0.13 -15.48 -6.12
N SER A 342 0.11 -16.30 -5.07
CA SER A 342 -1.06 -17.06 -4.67
C SER A 342 -1.18 -17.05 -3.15
N ASP A 343 -2.39 -17.06 -2.63
CA ASP A 343 -2.64 -17.08 -1.19
C ASP A 343 -3.86 -17.93 -0.86
N ASP A 344 -3.68 -18.85 0.08
CA ASP A 344 -4.68 -19.77 0.59
C ASP A 344 -5.02 -19.36 2.03
N TRP A 345 -6.26 -18.91 2.24
CA TRP A 345 -6.75 -18.48 3.54
C TRP A 345 -7.60 -19.56 4.18
N TYR A 346 -7.30 -19.92 5.43
CA TYR A 346 -8.03 -20.87 6.26
C TYR A 346 -8.68 -20.14 7.42
N VAL A 347 -10.01 -20.17 7.46
CA VAL A 347 -10.80 -19.60 8.57
C VAL A 347 -10.75 -20.56 9.76
N LEU A 348 -10.06 -20.14 10.83
CA LEU A 348 -9.86 -20.95 12.03
C LEU A 348 -10.91 -20.66 13.10
N ALA A 349 -11.35 -19.41 13.19
CA ALA A 349 -12.45 -18.97 14.04
C ALA A 349 -13.16 -17.80 13.38
N ALA A 350 -14.48 -17.75 13.47
CA ALA A 350 -15.26 -16.64 12.94
C ALA A 350 -16.60 -16.52 13.66
N ARG A 351 -17.04 -15.28 13.81
CA ARG A 351 -18.41 -14.90 14.17
C ARG A 351 -18.83 -13.76 13.25
N SER A 352 -19.96 -13.95 12.57
CA SER A 352 -20.49 -12.97 11.62
C SER A 352 -20.53 -11.58 12.23
N ASP A 353 -20.08 -10.59 11.45
CA ASP A 353 -20.04 -9.18 11.85
C ASP A 353 -19.33 -8.88 13.18
N THR A 354 -18.44 -9.77 13.62
CA THR A 354 -17.66 -9.57 14.83
C THR A 354 -16.17 -9.75 14.57
N TYR A 355 -15.73 -10.96 14.21
CA TYR A 355 -14.33 -11.28 13.96
C TYR A 355 -14.15 -12.46 13.00
N ALA A 356 -12.96 -12.55 12.41
CA ALA A 356 -12.46 -13.72 11.70
C ALA A 356 -10.95 -13.89 11.96
N LEU A 357 -10.56 -15.02 12.55
CA LEU A 357 -9.18 -15.47 12.64
C LEU A 357 -8.85 -16.25 11.38
N ILE A 358 -7.94 -15.70 10.58
CA ILE A 358 -7.52 -16.27 9.31
C ILE A 358 -6.05 -16.65 9.41
N TYR A 359 -5.74 -17.89 9.06
CA TYR A 359 -4.37 -18.34 8.81
C TYR A 359 -4.16 -18.41 7.31
N TYR A 360 -2.99 -18.02 6.81
CA TYR A 360 -2.73 -18.03 5.38
C TYR A 360 -1.42 -18.72 5.00
N CYS A 361 -1.42 -19.31 3.82
CA CYS A 361 -0.24 -19.84 3.14
C CYS A 361 -0.12 -19.17 1.78
N GLY A 362 1.02 -18.56 1.50
CA GLY A 362 1.23 -17.90 0.21
C GLY A 362 2.47 -18.36 -0.54
N CYS A 363 2.45 -18.06 -1.82
CA CYS A 363 3.53 -18.29 -2.76
C CYS A 363 3.60 -17.13 -3.77
N ASN A 364 4.76 -16.86 -4.32
CA ASN A 364 4.97 -16.00 -5.49
C ASN A 364 6.31 -16.36 -6.12
N ASP A 365 6.68 -15.74 -7.24
CA ASP A 365 7.93 -16.06 -7.93
C ASP A 365 9.21 -15.85 -7.08
N ALA A 366 9.16 -15.06 -6.00
CA ALA A 366 10.29 -14.80 -5.12
C ALA A 366 10.39 -15.77 -3.92
N ALA A 367 9.26 -16.16 -3.33
CA ALA A 367 9.18 -17.01 -2.15
C ALA A 367 7.90 -17.84 -2.16
N CYS A 368 8.01 -19.13 -1.82
CA CYS A 368 6.89 -20.05 -1.80
C CYS A 368 6.80 -20.78 -0.47
N GLY A 369 5.61 -20.76 0.15
CA GLY A 369 5.36 -21.36 1.47
C GLY A 369 5.52 -20.38 2.63
N TYR A 370 5.47 -19.07 2.39
CA TYR A 370 5.35 -18.11 3.49
C TYR A 370 3.98 -18.27 4.16
N SER A 371 3.92 -17.98 5.44
CA SER A 371 2.72 -18.18 6.23
C SER A 371 2.55 -17.09 7.26
N GLY A 372 1.32 -16.88 7.69
CA GLY A 372 0.98 -15.92 8.71
C GLY A 372 -0.45 -16.12 9.21
N ALA A 373 -0.87 -15.23 10.09
CA ALA A 373 -2.22 -15.26 10.61
C ALA A 373 -2.64 -13.87 11.07
N VAL A 374 -3.88 -13.52 10.79
CA VAL A 374 -4.46 -12.22 11.12
C VAL A 374 -5.81 -12.38 11.78
N LEU A 375 -6.07 -11.56 12.79
CA LEU A 375 -7.40 -11.44 13.40
C LEU A 375 -8.09 -10.19 12.85
N TYR A 376 -9.02 -10.41 11.93
CA TYR A 376 -9.95 -9.39 11.48
C TYR A 376 -11.03 -9.16 12.53
N MET A 377 -11.34 -7.89 12.79
CA MET A 377 -12.47 -7.47 13.62
C MET A 377 -13.25 -6.33 12.97
N ARG A 378 -14.54 -6.22 13.29
CA ARG A 378 -15.33 -5.03 12.92
C ARG A 378 -14.97 -3.81 13.76
N SER A 379 -14.58 -4.03 15.03
CA SER A 379 -14.03 -2.97 15.87
C SER A 379 -12.52 -2.80 15.61
N PRO A 380 -12.00 -1.57 15.63
CA PRO A 380 -10.57 -1.29 15.60
C PRO A 380 -9.82 -1.67 16.89
N HIS A 381 -10.50 -2.07 17.97
CA HIS A 381 -9.83 -2.33 19.25
C HIS A 381 -10.04 -3.77 19.71
N PHE A 382 -8.96 -4.53 19.86
CA PHE A 382 -9.02 -5.92 20.33
C PHE A 382 -9.77 -6.08 21.67
N LYS A 383 -9.64 -5.10 22.56
CA LYS A 383 -10.33 -5.06 23.87
C LYS A 383 -11.85 -5.01 23.78
N ASP A 384 -12.41 -4.70 22.60
CA ASP A 384 -13.86 -4.64 22.40
C ASP A 384 -14.47 -6.03 22.14
N LEU A 385 -13.65 -7.08 21.98
CA LEU A 385 -14.15 -8.45 21.93
C LEU A 385 -14.66 -8.90 23.29
N ALA A 386 -15.77 -9.64 23.26
CA ALA A 386 -16.27 -10.32 24.44
C ALA A 386 -15.28 -11.39 24.91
N ALA A 387 -15.26 -11.66 26.23
CA ALA A 387 -14.30 -12.61 26.81
C ALA A 387 -14.46 -14.02 26.22
N GLU A 388 -15.69 -14.44 25.93
CA GLU A 388 -15.99 -15.70 25.29
C GLU A 388 -15.44 -15.80 23.85
N ASP A 389 -15.32 -14.67 23.14
CA ASP A 389 -14.74 -14.63 21.81
C ASP A 389 -13.23 -14.76 21.84
N VAL A 390 -12.60 -14.03 22.76
CA VAL A 390 -11.16 -14.14 22.97
C VAL A 390 -10.79 -15.58 23.30
N GLU A 391 -11.57 -16.26 24.13
CA GLU A 391 -11.34 -17.67 24.47
C GLU A 391 -11.59 -18.61 23.28
N ALA A 392 -12.64 -18.38 22.49
CA ALA A 392 -12.89 -19.15 21.26
C ALA A 392 -11.74 -19.02 20.25
N ILE A 393 -11.23 -17.81 20.04
CA ILE A 393 -10.10 -17.51 19.16
C ILE A 393 -8.83 -18.18 19.70
N ARG A 394 -8.55 -18.07 21.00
CA ARG A 394 -7.39 -18.70 21.65
C ARG A 394 -7.42 -20.22 21.46
N LYS A 395 -8.57 -20.85 21.69
CA LYS A 395 -8.76 -22.29 21.48
C LYS A 395 -8.56 -22.69 20.03
N ALA A 396 -9.05 -21.90 19.07
CA ALA A 396 -8.87 -22.16 17.66
C ALA A 396 -7.41 -22.04 17.21
N ALA A 397 -6.68 -21.03 17.70
CA ALA A 397 -5.24 -20.90 17.43
C ALA A 397 -4.45 -22.09 17.99
N ALA A 398 -4.74 -22.51 19.23
CA ALA A 398 -4.09 -23.68 19.84
C ALA A 398 -4.39 -24.99 19.06
N ALA A 399 -5.61 -25.15 18.56
CA ALA A 399 -6.02 -26.31 17.78
C ALA A 399 -5.42 -26.35 16.35
N ALA A 400 -4.76 -25.28 15.91
CA ALA A 400 -4.08 -25.26 14.62
C ALA A 400 -2.84 -26.16 14.59
N HIS A 401 -2.22 -26.43 15.74
CA HIS A 401 -0.99 -27.21 15.85
C HIS A 401 0.14 -26.71 14.92
N VAL A 402 0.18 -25.40 14.67
CA VAL A 402 1.27 -24.74 13.95
C VAL A 402 2.27 -24.23 14.98
N GLU A 403 3.55 -24.55 14.78
CA GLU A 403 4.62 -24.18 15.70
C GLU A 403 4.71 -22.66 15.88
N GLY A 404 4.76 -22.19 17.13
CA GLY A 404 4.84 -20.76 17.46
C GLY A 404 3.56 -19.96 17.27
N PHE A 405 2.54 -20.51 16.60
CA PHE A 405 1.26 -19.83 16.40
C PHE A 405 0.37 -19.91 17.64
N ASN A 406 0.11 -18.75 18.24
CA ASN A 406 -0.81 -18.60 19.36
C ASN A 406 -1.31 -17.16 19.42
N LEU A 407 -2.53 -16.95 19.93
CA LEU A 407 -3.16 -15.63 19.96
C LEU A 407 -2.36 -14.61 20.78
N ASP A 408 -1.84 -15.02 21.94
CA ASP A 408 -1.20 -14.10 22.89
C ASP A 408 0.21 -13.65 22.41
N GLY A 409 0.84 -14.40 21.52
CA GLY A 409 2.10 -14.07 20.85
C GLY A 409 1.94 -13.23 19.58
N MET A 410 0.70 -12.96 19.15
CA MET A 410 0.45 -12.08 18.01
C MET A 410 0.69 -10.61 18.39
N CYS A 411 1.33 -9.87 17.49
CA CYS A 411 1.51 -8.43 17.63
C CYS A 411 0.16 -7.71 17.62
N SER A 412 0.13 -6.49 18.16
CA SER A 412 -1.02 -5.59 18.09
C SER A 412 -0.66 -4.36 17.25
N PRO A 413 -1.01 -4.36 15.96
CA PRO A 413 -0.99 -3.16 15.14
C PRO A 413 -1.61 -1.96 15.84
N LEU A 414 -0.98 -0.79 15.73
CA LEU A 414 -1.62 0.44 16.17
C LEU A 414 -2.76 0.78 15.23
N ILE A 415 -3.97 0.87 15.76
CA ILE A 415 -5.16 1.31 15.03
C ILE A 415 -5.57 2.68 15.58
N ALA A 416 -5.47 3.71 14.76
CA ALA A 416 -5.96 5.03 15.11
C ALA A 416 -7.43 5.15 14.72
N LEU A 417 -8.29 5.10 15.71
CA LEU A 417 -9.40 6.04 15.79
C LEU A 417 -9.93 5.96 17.22
N SER A 418 -9.48 6.91 18.04
CA SER A 418 -10.19 7.32 19.25
C SER A 418 -10.86 8.65 18.94
N ILE A 419 -12.11 8.58 18.52
CA ILE A 419 -13.09 9.60 18.86
C ILE A 419 -14.22 8.81 19.50
N PHE A 420 -14.30 8.77 20.82
CA PHE A 420 -15.52 9.06 21.59
C PHE A 420 -15.34 8.78 23.09
N LEU A 421 -15.96 9.67 23.88
CA LEU A 421 -16.30 9.61 25.31
C LEU A 421 -15.27 10.14 26.34
N ASN A 422 -15.21 11.47 26.44
CA ASN A 422 -15.05 12.17 27.71
C ASN A 422 -16.00 13.38 27.75
N TYR A 423 -17.31 13.13 27.81
CA TYR A 423 -18.32 14.13 28.17
C TYR A 423 -19.48 13.49 28.94
N ILE A 424 -19.18 12.68 29.96
CA ILE A 424 -20.14 12.38 31.03
C ILE A 424 -19.34 12.25 32.33
N LEU A 425 -19.19 13.38 33.05
CA LEU A 425 -19.23 13.51 34.51
C LEU A 425 -18.62 14.87 34.88
N VAL A 426 -19.43 15.93 34.95
CA VAL A 426 -19.42 16.89 36.08
C VAL A 426 -20.79 17.59 36.07
N VAL A 427 -21.79 16.99 36.70
CA VAL A 427 -22.86 17.77 37.34
C VAL A 427 -23.00 17.22 38.76
N PHE A 428 -23.02 18.16 39.70
CA PHE A 428 -23.14 18.06 41.16
C PHE A 428 -21.83 17.80 41.92
N VAL A 429 -21.37 18.82 42.66
CA VAL A 429 -21.56 18.94 44.12
C VAL A 429 -20.79 20.19 44.65
N VAL A 430 -21.59 21.17 45.11
CA VAL A 430 -21.42 21.96 46.36
C VAL A 430 -20.68 23.33 46.35
N ILE A 431 -21.48 24.31 46.81
CA ILE A 431 -21.31 25.74 47.20
C ILE A 431 -21.37 26.79 46.09
#